data_AF-A0A7S0JTH0-F1
#
_entry.id   AF-A0A7S0JTH0-F1
#
_cell.length_a   1.000
_cell.length_b   1.000
_cell.length_c   1.000
_cell.angle_alpha   90.00
_cell.angle_beta   90.00
_cell.angle_gamma   90.00
#
_symmetry.space_group_name_H-M   'P 1'
#
loop_
_entity.id
_entity.type
_entity.pdbx_description
1 polymer ?
#
loop_
_entity_poly.entity_id
_entity_poly.type
_entity_poly.pdbx_seq_one_letter_code
_entity_poly.pdbx_strand_id
1 'polypeptide(L)'
;ESTNLQRTTQANIESIEAEFAPIDAMYALLEKQEVSLQIGELSMRDSLPGLWEEVKESLGAAEGIIKKAKSAMKKGLQDDLMNFQALAGQVAKEATTGLPTRDQESVAVARAMMHEFETKCAGARERLRRLGPGLEVFDIPVPDPEELREVETKLEQLKGIWDLYGEWEEAWTEWSTGTFSSLDTEDLEMRAGKFKQRLGRMRELAKWPVYSALEIKIKNFLSTMPLISDLGDEAMRARHWGLLKTEVGKDFDQRSSEFTLAKVFELRLYDHADFVAELSNSARQELKIEKELASIDTIWASMPIEMAPYKEDFWKITTTEDLFQQLEENMGTLSTIKGSKYYKSFQAAIDGWESRLNLVSEVIELQLQVQRAWMYLESIFIGNETIKKSLPSESALFAQVNAAYREKTAEMAEDRIALRACSAEGYLEDLTAMDEKL
;
A
#
# COMPACT_ATOMS: atom_id res chain seq x y z
N GLU A 1 -46.85 -44.77 14.39
CA GLU A 1 -47.93 -45.73 14.05
C GLU A 1 -48.58 -46.36 15.29
N SER A 2 -47.83 -46.99 16.20
CA SER A 2 -48.38 -47.62 17.42
C SER A 2 -49.22 -46.69 18.32
N THR A 3 -48.82 -45.42 18.47
CA THR A 3 -49.55 -44.42 19.28
C THR A 3 -50.85 -43.94 18.63
N ASN A 4 -50.92 -43.96 17.30
CA ASN A 4 -52.13 -43.59 16.57
C ASN A 4 -53.14 -44.72 16.60
N LEU A 5 -52.68 -45.96 16.40
CA LEU A 5 -53.53 -47.16 16.53
C LEU A 5 -54.14 -47.24 17.93
N GLN A 6 -53.33 -47.09 18.98
CA GLN A 6 -53.84 -47.07 20.36
C GLN A 6 -54.87 -45.96 20.60
N ARG A 7 -54.62 -44.72 20.13
CA ARG A 7 -55.56 -43.60 20.28
C ARG A 7 -56.88 -43.84 19.54
N THR A 8 -56.82 -44.35 18.31
CA THR A 8 -58.01 -44.65 17.50
C THR A 8 -58.81 -45.81 18.09
N THR A 9 -58.16 -46.88 18.55
CA THR A 9 -58.84 -48.00 19.19
C THR A 9 -59.45 -47.56 20.52
N GLN A 10 -58.76 -46.76 21.34
CA GLN A 10 -59.28 -46.22 22.60
C GLN A 10 -60.52 -45.33 22.41
N ALA A 11 -60.52 -44.47 21.38
CA ALA A 11 -61.65 -43.60 21.06
C ALA A 11 -62.90 -44.38 20.59
N ASN A 12 -62.71 -45.59 20.07
CA ASN A 12 -63.77 -46.42 19.53
C ASN A 12 -64.27 -47.49 20.51
N ILE A 13 -63.70 -47.59 21.74
CA ILE A 13 -64.08 -48.61 22.74
C ILE A 13 -65.59 -48.58 23.00
N GLU A 14 -66.15 -47.40 23.31
CA GLU A 14 -67.58 -47.26 23.61
C GLU A 14 -68.47 -47.61 22.41
N SER A 15 -68.01 -47.29 21.19
CA SER A 15 -68.74 -47.60 19.96
C SER A 15 -68.75 -49.10 19.66
N ILE A 16 -67.62 -49.79 19.88
CA ILE A 16 -67.50 -51.23 19.64
C ILE A 16 -68.25 -52.02 20.73
N GLU A 17 -68.20 -51.59 21.99
CA GLU A 17 -68.98 -52.18 23.08
C GLU A 17 -70.49 -52.04 22.86
N ALA A 18 -70.94 -50.92 22.30
CA ALA A 18 -72.35 -50.69 22.00
C ALA A 18 -72.92 -51.64 20.93
N GLU A 19 -72.07 -52.27 20.10
CA GLU A 19 -72.50 -53.23 19.08
C GLU A 19 -72.76 -54.63 19.65
N PHE A 20 -72.23 -54.95 20.83
CA PHE A 20 -72.39 -56.29 21.43
C PHE A 20 -73.83 -56.58 21.84
N ALA A 21 -74.51 -55.62 22.48
CA ALA A 21 -75.90 -55.80 22.93
C ALA A 21 -76.91 -56.01 21.76
N PRO A 22 -76.82 -55.27 20.63
CA PRO A 22 -77.58 -55.59 19.42
C PRO A 22 -77.30 -56.98 18.86
N ILE A 23 -76.04 -57.41 18.83
CA ILE A 23 -75.64 -58.74 18.35
C ILE A 23 -76.26 -59.83 19.25
N ASP A 24 -76.16 -59.69 20.58
CA ASP A 24 -76.78 -60.62 21.54
C ASP A 24 -78.31 -60.66 21.38
N ALA A 25 -78.95 -59.51 21.14
CA ALA A 25 -80.38 -59.45 20.87
C ALA A 25 -80.78 -60.16 19.56
N MET A 26 -79.95 -60.06 18.52
CA MET A 26 -80.15 -60.78 17.25
C MET A 26 -80.02 -62.30 17.43
N TYR A 27 -79.00 -62.76 18.17
CA TYR A 27 -78.85 -64.18 18.49
C TYR A 27 -80.00 -64.70 19.36
N ALA A 28 -80.47 -63.92 20.34
CA ALA A 28 -81.65 -64.28 21.15
C ALA A 28 -82.94 -64.36 20.31
N LEU A 29 -83.07 -63.53 19.27
CA LEU A 29 -84.18 -63.59 18.32
C LEU A 29 -84.10 -64.84 17.44
N LEU A 30 -82.91 -65.19 16.94
CA LEU A 30 -82.67 -66.39 16.13
C LEU A 30 -82.96 -67.68 16.93
N GLU A 31 -82.57 -67.71 18.20
CA GLU A 31 -82.88 -68.80 19.13
C GLU A 31 -84.39 -68.92 19.40
N LYS A 32 -85.09 -67.80 19.55
CA LYS A 32 -86.56 -67.74 19.71
C LYS A 32 -87.34 -68.17 18.46
N GLN A 33 -86.75 -68.04 17.27
CA GLN A 33 -87.34 -68.44 15.99
C GLN A 33 -86.93 -69.86 15.56
N GLU A 34 -86.34 -70.66 16.47
CA GLU A 34 -85.92 -72.05 16.26
C GLU A 34 -84.93 -72.27 15.08
N VAL A 35 -84.12 -71.26 14.76
CA VAL A 35 -83.09 -71.38 13.72
C VAL A 35 -81.90 -72.18 14.26
N SER A 36 -81.50 -73.24 13.56
CA SER A 36 -80.34 -74.07 13.95
C SER A 36 -79.03 -73.32 13.73
N LEU A 37 -78.43 -72.82 14.80
CA LEU A 37 -77.13 -72.14 14.79
C LEU A 37 -75.97 -73.14 14.88
N GLN A 38 -74.83 -72.82 14.26
CA GLN A 38 -73.66 -73.68 14.37
C GLN A 38 -73.01 -73.55 15.76
N ILE A 39 -72.58 -74.68 16.35
CA ILE A 39 -71.93 -74.72 17.67
C ILE A 39 -70.69 -73.80 17.71
N GLY A 40 -69.96 -73.68 16.59
CA GLY A 40 -68.81 -72.77 16.47
C GLY A 40 -69.18 -71.28 16.58
N GLU A 41 -70.33 -70.87 16.04
CA GLU A 41 -70.79 -69.46 16.08
C GLU A 41 -71.24 -69.07 17.49
N LEU A 42 -71.94 -69.96 18.19
CA LEU A 42 -72.33 -69.77 19.60
C LEU A 42 -71.09 -69.68 20.50
N SER A 43 -70.09 -70.54 20.27
CA SER A 43 -68.82 -70.47 21.01
C SER A 43 -68.07 -69.16 20.76
N MET A 44 -68.12 -68.60 19.54
CA MET A 44 -67.51 -67.31 19.23
C MET A 44 -68.21 -66.17 19.97
N ARG A 45 -69.55 -66.13 19.94
CA ARG A 45 -70.36 -65.16 20.69
C ARG A 45 -70.05 -65.22 22.19
N ASP A 46 -70.08 -66.42 22.77
CA ASP A 46 -69.90 -66.59 24.22
C ASP A 46 -68.47 -66.22 24.66
N SER A 47 -67.47 -66.34 23.78
CA SER A 47 -66.08 -65.91 24.03
C SER A 47 -65.82 -64.41 23.81
N LEU A 48 -66.71 -63.71 23.09
CA LEU A 48 -66.52 -62.33 22.66
C LEU A 48 -66.33 -61.34 23.82
N PRO A 49 -67.11 -61.40 24.92
CA PRO A 49 -66.88 -60.52 26.08
C PRO A 49 -65.52 -60.75 26.74
N GLY A 50 -65.07 -62.01 26.84
CA GLY A 50 -63.77 -62.35 27.43
C GLY A 50 -62.60 -61.84 26.59
N LEU A 51 -62.64 -62.06 25.27
CA LEU A 51 -61.64 -61.54 24.34
C LEU A 51 -61.61 -59.99 24.32
N TRP A 52 -62.76 -59.35 24.51
CA TRP A 52 -62.83 -57.90 24.58
C TRP A 52 -62.24 -57.32 25.86
N GLU A 53 -62.44 -57.97 27.01
CA GLU A 53 -61.73 -57.62 28.25
C GLU A 53 -60.21 -57.78 28.11
N GLU A 54 -59.73 -58.84 27.44
CA GLU A 54 -58.29 -59.01 27.14
C GLU A 54 -57.74 -57.88 26.25
N VAL A 55 -58.52 -57.41 25.27
CA VAL A 55 -58.15 -56.25 24.43
C VAL A 55 -58.09 -54.97 25.26
N LYS A 56 -59.06 -54.72 26.16
CA LYS A 56 -59.04 -53.55 27.05
C LYS A 56 -57.87 -53.58 28.02
N GLU A 57 -57.59 -54.74 28.62
CA GLU A 57 -56.43 -54.92 29.50
C GLU A 57 -55.12 -54.67 28.73
N SER A 58 -55.00 -55.22 27.52
CA SER A 58 -53.84 -55.00 26.64
C SER A 58 -53.68 -53.53 26.21
N LEU A 59 -54.79 -52.83 25.94
CA LEU A 59 -54.80 -51.40 25.64
C LEU A 59 -54.36 -50.55 26.85
N GLY A 60 -54.85 -50.86 28.05
CA GLY A 60 -54.43 -50.20 29.28
C GLY A 60 -52.96 -50.45 29.62
N ALA A 61 -52.48 -51.68 29.41
CA ALA A 61 -51.06 -52.03 29.55
C ALA A 61 -50.19 -51.25 28.54
N ALA A 62 -50.63 -51.17 27.27
CA ALA A 62 -49.95 -50.40 26.23
C ALA A 62 -49.92 -48.90 26.54
N GLU A 63 -51.01 -48.33 27.07
CA GLU A 63 -51.06 -46.94 27.53
C GLU A 63 -50.04 -46.69 28.65
N GLY A 64 -49.99 -47.58 29.64
CA GLY A 64 -49.02 -47.54 30.73
C GLY A 64 -47.56 -47.57 30.23
N ILE A 65 -47.28 -48.43 29.24
CA ILE A 65 -45.95 -48.52 28.60
C ILE A 65 -45.63 -47.22 27.84
N ILE A 66 -46.56 -46.71 27.02
CA ILE A 66 -46.38 -45.46 26.26
C ILE A 66 -46.16 -44.28 27.20
N LYS A 67 -46.90 -44.18 28.31
CA LYS A 67 -46.73 -43.12 29.31
C LYS A 67 -45.36 -43.19 29.98
N LYS A 68 -44.91 -44.38 30.38
CA LYS A 68 -43.56 -44.60 30.93
C LYS A 68 -42.47 -44.26 29.91
N ALA A 69 -42.62 -44.70 28.66
CA ALA A 69 -41.67 -44.41 27.59
C ALA A 69 -41.59 -42.91 27.28
N LYS A 70 -42.72 -42.20 27.20
CA LYS A 70 -42.77 -40.73 27.05
C LYS A 70 -42.07 -40.01 28.21
N SER A 71 -42.33 -40.44 29.44
CA SER A 71 -41.68 -39.85 30.63
C SER A 71 -40.17 -40.09 30.62
N ALA A 72 -39.72 -41.29 30.26
CA ALA A 72 -38.30 -41.62 30.18
C ALA A 72 -37.60 -40.84 29.06
N MET A 73 -38.22 -40.73 27.88
CA MET A 73 -37.69 -39.97 26.74
C MET A 73 -37.61 -38.47 27.06
N LYS A 74 -38.64 -37.90 27.71
CA LYS A 74 -38.62 -36.51 28.20
C LYS A 74 -37.48 -36.27 29.18
N LYS A 75 -37.28 -37.18 30.14
CA LYS A 75 -36.17 -37.07 31.10
C LYS A 75 -34.80 -37.17 30.41
N GLY A 76 -34.62 -38.11 29.48
CA GLY A 76 -33.39 -38.24 28.71
C GLY A 76 -33.06 -36.98 27.91
N LEU A 77 -34.07 -36.36 27.28
CA LEU A 77 -33.90 -35.08 26.58
C LEU A 77 -33.52 -33.93 27.52
N GLN A 78 -34.06 -33.89 28.75
CA GLN A 78 -33.68 -32.90 29.75
C GLN A 78 -32.24 -33.10 30.23
N ASP A 79 -31.83 -34.35 30.48
CA ASP A 79 -30.45 -34.68 30.86
C ASP A 79 -29.47 -34.31 29.73
N ASP A 80 -29.81 -34.59 28.47
CA ASP A 80 -29.03 -34.19 27.30
C ASP A 80 -28.93 -32.66 27.13
N LEU A 81 -30.00 -31.93 27.47
CA LEU A 81 -30.00 -30.48 27.46
C LEU A 81 -29.07 -29.89 28.52
N MET A 82 -29.08 -30.45 29.74
CA MET A 82 -28.16 -30.05 30.80
C MET A 82 -26.71 -30.34 30.41
N ASN A 83 -26.45 -31.49 29.79
CA ASN A 83 -25.14 -31.85 29.26
C ASN A 83 -24.67 -30.89 28.14
N PHE A 84 -25.59 -30.45 27.28
CA PHE A 84 -25.30 -29.43 26.26
C PHE A 84 -24.93 -28.09 26.90
N GLN A 85 -25.70 -27.61 27.88
CA GLN A 85 -25.42 -26.36 28.59
C GLN A 85 -24.07 -26.42 29.31
N ALA A 86 -23.75 -27.54 29.97
CA ALA A 86 -22.45 -27.75 30.60
C ALA A 86 -21.30 -27.72 29.59
N LEU A 87 -21.48 -28.33 28.41
CA LEU A 87 -20.50 -28.30 27.33
C LEU A 87 -20.31 -26.88 26.78
N ALA A 88 -21.38 -26.13 26.55
CA ALA A 88 -21.33 -24.75 26.08
C ALA A 88 -20.54 -23.86 27.07
N GLY A 89 -20.84 -23.97 28.37
CA GLY A 89 -20.13 -23.23 29.41
C GLY A 89 -18.68 -23.65 29.54
N GLN A 90 -18.37 -24.93 29.34
CA GLN A 90 -16.99 -25.41 29.31
C GLN A 90 -16.21 -24.80 28.13
N VAL A 91 -16.78 -24.81 26.92
CA VAL A 91 -16.15 -24.21 25.73
C VAL A 91 -15.91 -22.72 25.95
N ALA A 92 -16.88 -21.98 26.51
CA ALA A 92 -16.71 -20.56 26.82
C ALA A 92 -15.62 -20.29 27.87
N LYS A 93 -15.53 -21.15 28.90
CA LYS A 93 -14.47 -21.07 29.90
C LYS A 93 -13.09 -21.35 29.31
N GLU A 94 -12.96 -22.41 28.50
CA GLU A 94 -11.72 -22.74 27.80
C GLU A 94 -11.29 -21.62 26.85
N ALA A 95 -12.24 -21.01 26.12
CA ALA A 95 -11.98 -19.92 25.20
C ALA A 95 -11.46 -18.64 25.89
N THR A 96 -11.75 -18.44 27.18
CA THR A 96 -11.29 -17.26 27.92
C THR A 96 -9.76 -17.21 28.04
N THR A 97 -9.10 -18.37 28.10
CA THR A 97 -7.64 -18.47 28.24
C THR A 97 -6.95 -19.16 27.06
N GLY A 98 -7.67 -19.95 26.28
CA GLY A 98 -7.13 -20.75 25.17
C GLY A 98 -7.17 -20.07 23.81
N LEU A 99 -7.83 -18.92 23.67
CA LEU A 99 -7.83 -18.18 22.40
C LEU A 99 -6.49 -17.45 22.18
N PRO A 100 -5.97 -17.41 20.94
CA PRO A 100 -4.71 -16.75 20.61
C PRO A 100 -4.89 -15.22 20.59
N THR A 101 -4.87 -14.63 21.78
CA THR A 101 -5.09 -13.19 21.98
C THR A 101 -3.79 -12.38 22.03
N ARG A 102 -2.65 -13.08 22.17
CA ARG A 102 -1.29 -12.52 22.27
C ARG A 102 -0.48 -12.84 21.02
N ASP A 103 0.57 -12.07 20.78
CA ASP A 103 1.51 -12.19 19.66
C ASP A 103 2.64 -13.21 19.88
N GLN A 104 2.59 -13.98 20.97
CA GLN A 104 3.60 -15.00 21.28
C GLN A 104 3.48 -16.25 20.40
N GLU A 105 2.29 -16.47 19.84
CA GLU A 105 1.99 -17.60 18.96
C GLU A 105 2.37 -17.27 17.52
N SER A 106 2.89 -18.24 16.77
CA SER A 106 3.02 -18.08 15.31
C SER A 106 1.64 -18.04 14.66
N VAL A 107 1.51 -17.39 13.50
CA VAL A 107 0.25 -17.34 12.74
C VAL A 107 -0.32 -18.75 12.49
N ALA A 108 0.55 -19.73 12.21
CA ALA A 108 0.16 -21.12 12.02
C ALA A 108 -0.45 -21.76 13.28
N VAL A 109 0.17 -21.51 14.44
CA VAL A 109 -0.32 -22.03 15.72
C VAL A 109 -1.62 -21.34 16.13
N ALA A 110 -1.71 -20.02 15.97
CA ALA A 110 -2.93 -19.27 16.23
C ALA A 110 -4.09 -19.75 15.34
N ARG A 111 -3.86 -20.00 14.05
CA ARG A 111 -4.85 -20.58 13.14
C ARG A 111 -5.31 -21.98 13.58
N ALA A 112 -4.38 -22.84 14.00
CA ALA A 112 -4.71 -24.17 14.53
C ALA A 112 -5.56 -24.09 15.81
N MET A 113 -5.21 -23.21 16.76
CA MET A 113 -5.99 -22.99 17.98
C MET A 113 -7.40 -22.49 17.66
N MET A 114 -7.54 -21.50 16.79
CA MET A 114 -8.87 -20.99 16.38
C MET A 114 -9.70 -22.08 15.72
N HIS A 115 -9.12 -22.89 14.82
CA HIS A 115 -9.80 -24.00 14.16
C HIS A 115 -10.28 -25.09 15.16
N GLU A 116 -9.50 -25.38 16.21
CA GLU A 116 -9.92 -26.29 17.27
C GLU A 116 -11.20 -25.78 17.96
N PHE A 117 -11.23 -24.49 18.33
CA PHE A 117 -12.40 -23.88 18.95
C PHE A 117 -13.60 -23.76 17.99
N GLU A 118 -13.38 -23.43 16.71
CA GLU A 118 -14.42 -23.48 15.67
C GLU A 118 -15.05 -24.88 15.58
N THR A 119 -14.22 -25.93 15.61
CA THR A 119 -14.67 -27.33 15.59
C THR A 119 -15.47 -27.69 16.85
N LYS A 120 -15.04 -27.24 18.03
CA LYS A 120 -15.78 -27.43 19.29
C LYS A 120 -17.15 -26.74 19.26
N CYS A 121 -17.22 -25.49 18.79
CA CYS A 121 -18.47 -24.75 18.63
C CYS A 121 -19.41 -25.42 17.63
N ALA A 122 -18.90 -25.85 16.47
CA ALA A 122 -19.66 -26.56 15.45
C ALA A 122 -20.21 -27.90 15.99
N GLY A 123 -19.40 -28.66 16.72
CA GLY A 123 -19.83 -29.89 17.38
C GLY A 123 -20.93 -29.67 18.42
N ALA A 124 -20.83 -28.62 19.22
CA ALA A 124 -21.86 -28.25 20.19
C ALA A 124 -23.17 -27.82 19.50
N ARG A 125 -23.11 -27.03 18.41
CA ARG A 125 -24.28 -26.66 17.61
C ARG A 125 -24.95 -27.87 16.95
N GLU A 126 -24.17 -28.80 16.42
CA GLU A 126 -24.71 -30.03 15.84
C GLU A 126 -25.42 -30.87 16.91
N ARG A 127 -24.90 -30.92 18.15
CA ARG A 127 -25.59 -31.58 19.27
C ARG A 127 -26.93 -30.92 19.56
N LEU A 128 -27.00 -29.59 19.64
CA LEU A 128 -28.26 -28.87 19.83
C LEU A 128 -29.25 -29.12 18.68
N ARG A 129 -28.77 -29.14 17.44
CA ARG A 129 -29.58 -29.42 16.25
C ARG A 129 -30.19 -30.82 16.30
N ARG A 130 -29.44 -31.82 16.77
CA ARG A 130 -29.93 -33.20 16.96
C ARG A 130 -30.99 -33.31 18.06
N LEU A 131 -30.91 -32.48 19.10
CA LEU A 131 -31.92 -32.44 20.17
C LEU A 131 -33.21 -31.74 19.72
N GLY A 132 -33.12 -30.78 18.79
CA GLY A 132 -34.23 -29.95 18.30
C GLY A 132 -35.55 -30.71 18.06
N PRO A 133 -35.59 -31.74 17.19
CA PRO A 133 -36.81 -32.51 16.93
C PRO A 133 -37.38 -33.18 18.19
N GLY A 134 -36.52 -33.64 19.10
CA GLY A 134 -36.96 -34.24 20.36
C GLY A 134 -37.56 -33.20 21.30
N LEU A 135 -36.95 -32.02 21.39
CA LEU A 135 -37.45 -30.92 22.22
C LEU A 135 -38.82 -30.43 21.74
N GLU A 136 -39.01 -30.33 20.41
CA GLU A 136 -40.29 -29.96 19.78
C GLU A 136 -41.40 -30.98 20.11
N VAL A 137 -41.12 -32.28 20.03
CA VAL A 137 -42.10 -33.35 20.34
C VAL A 137 -42.64 -33.27 21.78
N PHE A 138 -41.88 -32.69 22.72
CA PHE A 138 -42.26 -32.55 24.13
C PHE A 138 -42.54 -31.11 24.57
N ASP A 139 -42.70 -30.18 23.62
CA ASP A 139 -42.92 -28.75 23.87
C ASP A 139 -41.87 -28.12 24.82
N ILE A 140 -40.62 -28.60 24.74
CA ILE A 140 -39.50 -28.05 25.51
C ILE A 140 -38.87 -26.92 24.68
N PRO A 141 -38.77 -25.68 25.22
CA PRO A 141 -38.11 -24.59 24.51
C PRO A 141 -36.66 -24.93 24.17
N VAL A 142 -36.27 -24.70 22.92
CA VAL A 142 -34.87 -24.80 22.50
C VAL A 142 -34.09 -23.64 23.16
N PRO A 143 -33.05 -23.91 23.96
CA PRO A 143 -32.29 -22.86 24.61
C PRO A 143 -31.48 -22.07 23.59
N ASP A 144 -31.36 -20.75 23.83
CA ASP A 144 -30.46 -19.90 23.06
C ASP A 144 -29.01 -20.08 23.54
N PRO A 145 -28.07 -20.54 22.70
CA PRO A 145 -26.69 -20.76 23.11
C PRO A 145 -25.87 -19.45 23.08
N GLU A 146 -26.18 -18.52 23.97
CA GLU A 146 -25.52 -17.21 24.07
C GLU A 146 -24.00 -17.35 24.27
N GLU A 147 -23.56 -18.23 25.18
CA GLU A 147 -22.15 -18.49 25.47
C GLU A 147 -21.37 -18.94 24.22
N LEU A 148 -21.96 -19.82 23.39
CA LEU A 148 -21.34 -20.25 22.14
C LEU A 148 -21.27 -19.11 21.12
N ARG A 149 -22.34 -18.32 21.02
CA ARG A 149 -22.39 -17.15 20.12
C ARG A 149 -21.31 -16.13 20.47
N GLU A 150 -21.06 -15.90 21.75
CA GLU A 150 -19.98 -15.02 22.20
C GLU A 150 -18.60 -15.55 21.80
N VAL A 151 -18.35 -16.84 21.95
CA VAL A 151 -17.08 -17.48 21.54
C VAL A 151 -16.90 -17.38 20.03
N GLU A 152 -17.93 -17.69 19.24
CA GLU A 152 -17.91 -17.57 17.79
C GLU A 152 -17.65 -16.12 17.33
N THR A 153 -18.25 -15.14 18.00
CA THR A 153 -18.00 -13.72 17.71
C THR A 153 -16.54 -13.35 18.02
N LYS A 154 -15.98 -13.82 19.13
CA LYS A 154 -14.55 -13.62 19.47
C LYS A 154 -13.62 -14.28 18.45
N LEU A 155 -13.96 -15.49 18.00
CA LEU A 155 -13.20 -16.21 16.97
C LEU A 155 -13.17 -15.44 15.65
N GLU A 156 -14.31 -14.97 15.16
CA GLU A 156 -14.38 -14.18 13.92
C GLU A 156 -13.54 -12.90 14.01
N GLN A 157 -13.60 -12.21 15.15
CA GLN A 157 -12.77 -11.03 15.42
C GLN A 157 -11.27 -11.35 15.39
N LEU A 158 -10.85 -12.40 16.09
CA LEU A 158 -9.44 -12.80 16.15
C LEU A 158 -8.93 -13.28 14.79
N LYS A 159 -9.76 -14.01 14.04
CA LYS A 159 -9.46 -14.49 12.68
C LYS A 159 -9.12 -13.33 11.75
N GLY A 160 -9.93 -12.27 11.75
CA GLY A 160 -9.65 -11.06 10.96
C GLY A 160 -8.30 -10.41 11.29
N ILE A 161 -7.91 -10.36 12.57
CA ILE A 161 -6.61 -9.81 12.98
C ILE A 161 -5.48 -10.74 12.55
N TRP A 162 -5.59 -12.04 12.79
CA TRP A 162 -4.56 -13.02 12.47
C TRP A 162 -4.35 -13.23 10.98
N ASP A 163 -5.40 -13.09 10.17
CA ASP A 163 -5.28 -13.11 8.72
C ASP A 163 -4.51 -11.88 8.22
N LEU A 164 -4.85 -10.68 8.72
CA LEU A 164 -4.07 -9.47 8.41
C LEU A 164 -2.62 -9.59 8.91
N TYR A 165 -2.40 -10.21 10.06
CA TYR A 165 -1.07 -10.47 10.60
C TYR A 165 -0.27 -11.43 9.70
N GLY A 166 -0.89 -12.51 9.24
CA GLY A 166 -0.27 -13.44 8.30
C GLY A 166 0.12 -12.78 6.99
N GLU A 167 -0.80 -12.00 6.40
CA GLU A 167 -0.52 -11.22 5.20
C GLU A 167 0.64 -10.22 5.41
N TRP A 168 0.73 -9.60 6.60
CA TRP A 168 1.84 -8.72 6.95
C TRP A 168 3.18 -9.47 7.03
N GLU A 169 3.22 -10.65 7.66
CA GLU A 169 4.44 -11.46 7.77
C GLU A 169 4.91 -11.98 6.40
N GLU A 170 3.98 -12.37 5.53
CA GLU A 170 4.27 -12.76 4.15
C GLU A 170 4.85 -11.59 3.35
N ALA A 171 4.19 -10.41 3.41
CA ALA A 171 4.68 -9.20 2.77
C ALA A 171 6.04 -8.77 3.32
N TRP A 172 6.24 -8.83 4.63
CA TRP A 172 7.54 -8.54 5.25
C TRP A 172 8.64 -9.50 4.78
N THR A 173 8.34 -10.79 4.65
CA THR A 173 9.29 -11.79 4.14
C THR A 173 9.71 -11.46 2.71
N GLU A 174 8.75 -11.09 1.86
CA GLU A 174 9.01 -10.61 0.49
C GLU A 174 9.92 -9.37 0.49
N TRP A 175 9.57 -8.34 1.27
CA TRP A 175 10.30 -7.07 1.30
C TRP A 175 11.69 -7.20 1.91
N SER A 176 11.84 -8.05 2.93
CA SER A 176 13.09 -8.20 3.69
C SER A 176 14.14 -9.02 2.95
N THR A 177 13.74 -9.88 2.02
CA THR A 177 14.64 -10.78 1.25
C THR A 177 15.01 -10.24 -0.12
N GLY A 178 14.25 -9.30 -0.67
CA GLY A 178 14.58 -8.63 -1.93
C GLY A 178 15.87 -7.80 -1.84
N THR A 179 16.62 -7.73 -2.94
CA THR A 179 17.79 -6.85 -3.04
C THR A 179 17.37 -5.40 -2.94
N PHE A 180 18.03 -4.64 -2.07
CA PHE A 180 17.64 -3.28 -1.69
C PHE A 180 17.56 -2.34 -2.89
N SER A 181 18.49 -2.44 -3.85
CA SER A 181 18.51 -1.59 -5.05
C SER A 181 17.35 -1.79 -6.01
N SER A 182 16.61 -2.90 -5.89
CA SER A 182 15.41 -3.18 -6.71
C SER A 182 14.10 -2.88 -5.98
N LEU A 183 14.17 -2.43 -4.72
CA LEU A 183 12.98 -2.11 -3.95
C LEU A 183 12.35 -0.82 -4.46
N ASP A 184 11.08 -0.90 -4.81
CA ASP A 184 10.25 0.27 -5.06
C ASP A 184 9.77 0.83 -3.71
N THR A 185 10.39 1.94 -3.29
CA THR A 185 10.08 2.56 -1.99
C THR A 185 8.66 3.13 -1.93
N GLU A 186 8.11 3.58 -3.07
CA GLU A 186 6.76 4.12 -3.13
C GLU A 186 5.71 3.00 -3.01
N ASP A 187 5.94 1.86 -3.69
CA ASP A 187 5.07 0.69 -3.55
C ASP A 187 5.09 0.12 -2.12
N LEU A 188 6.27 0.03 -1.50
CA LEU A 188 6.42 -0.41 -0.10
C LEU A 188 5.60 0.47 0.86
N GLU A 189 5.74 1.79 0.76
CA GLU A 189 5.00 2.73 1.61
C GLU A 189 3.49 2.63 1.38
N MET A 190 3.06 2.54 0.11
CA MET A 190 1.66 2.36 -0.24
C MET A 190 1.10 1.06 0.35
N ARG A 191 1.79 -0.08 0.17
CA ARG A 191 1.34 -1.38 0.68
C ARG A 191 1.27 -1.37 2.21
N ALA A 192 2.29 -0.86 2.90
CA ALA A 192 2.26 -0.72 4.36
C ALA A 192 1.15 0.23 4.84
N GLY A 193 0.88 1.31 4.11
CA GLY A 193 -0.24 2.22 4.35
C GLY A 193 -1.60 1.51 4.27
N LYS A 194 -1.77 0.58 3.31
CA LYS A 194 -2.99 -0.26 3.20
C LYS A 194 -3.17 -1.17 4.42
N PHE A 195 -2.09 -1.76 4.95
CA PHE A 195 -2.15 -2.53 6.21
C PHE A 195 -2.60 -1.66 7.38
N LYS A 196 -2.03 -0.47 7.55
CA LYS A 196 -2.45 0.51 8.58
C LYS A 196 -3.92 0.89 8.43
N GLN A 197 -4.38 1.12 7.20
CA GLN A 197 -5.79 1.47 6.93
C GLN A 197 -6.73 0.31 7.29
N ARG A 198 -6.40 -0.92 6.87
CA ARG A 198 -7.20 -2.12 7.20
C ARG A 198 -7.24 -2.38 8.70
N LEU A 199 -6.11 -2.27 9.38
CA LEU A 199 -6.05 -2.40 10.84
C LEU A 199 -6.90 -1.32 11.53
N GLY A 200 -6.85 -0.08 11.03
CA GLY A 200 -7.65 1.03 11.57
C GLY A 200 -9.17 0.85 11.41
N ARG A 201 -9.64 0.03 10.45
CA ARG A 201 -11.06 -0.34 10.33
C ARG A 201 -11.53 -1.34 11.38
N MET A 202 -10.58 -1.98 12.09
CA MET A 202 -10.82 -2.97 13.15
C MET A 202 -10.46 -2.39 14.53
N ARG A 203 -10.55 -1.06 14.71
CA ARG A 203 -10.08 -0.35 15.91
C ARG A 203 -10.83 -0.76 17.18
N GLU A 204 -12.08 -1.19 17.05
CA GLU A 204 -12.89 -1.79 18.11
C GLU A 204 -12.26 -3.08 18.70
N LEU A 205 -11.32 -3.69 17.97
CA LEU A 205 -10.58 -4.87 18.38
C LEU A 205 -9.26 -4.54 19.09
N ALA A 206 -8.95 -3.26 19.32
CA ALA A 206 -7.73 -2.81 20.01
C ALA A 206 -7.61 -3.28 21.48
N LYS A 207 -8.69 -3.86 22.04
CA LYS A 207 -8.66 -4.57 23.33
C LYS A 207 -7.78 -5.83 23.31
N TRP A 208 -7.53 -6.40 22.14
CA TRP A 208 -6.74 -7.62 21.99
C TRP A 208 -5.24 -7.29 21.85
N PRO A 209 -4.35 -7.88 22.66
CA PRO A 209 -2.91 -7.62 22.56
C PRO A 209 -2.31 -7.87 21.16
N VAL A 210 -2.79 -8.88 20.43
CA VAL A 210 -2.36 -9.16 19.06
C VAL A 210 -2.63 -8.00 18.10
N TYR A 211 -3.72 -7.24 18.29
CA TYR A 211 -3.98 -6.01 17.53
C TYR A 211 -2.87 -4.99 17.77
N SER A 212 -2.55 -4.72 19.05
CA SER A 212 -1.53 -3.74 19.41
C SER A 212 -0.14 -4.14 18.92
N ALA A 213 0.19 -5.43 18.95
CA ALA A 213 1.45 -5.94 18.43
C ALA A 213 1.58 -5.70 16.91
N LEU A 214 0.54 -6.01 16.13
CA LEU A 214 0.50 -5.72 14.70
C LEU A 214 0.55 -4.21 14.43
N GLU A 215 -0.15 -3.41 15.23
CA GLU A 215 -0.15 -1.95 15.11
C GLU A 215 1.26 -1.38 15.30
N ILE A 216 1.99 -1.86 16.31
CA ILE A 216 3.37 -1.45 16.58
C ILE A 216 4.29 -1.88 15.43
N LYS A 217 4.17 -3.11 14.92
CA LYS A 217 4.95 -3.59 13.76
C LYS A 217 4.77 -2.68 12.54
N ILE A 218 3.52 -2.39 12.17
CA ILE A 218 3.20 -1.54 11.02
C ILE A 218 3.70 -0.10 11.26
N LYS A 219 3.47 0.47 12.45
CA LYS A 219 3.93 1.83 12.79
C LYS A 219 5.45 1.94 12.74
N ASN A 220 6.17 0.98 13.31
CA ASN A 220 7.63 0.97 13.32
C ASN A 220 8.17 0.87 11.89
N PHE A 221 7.61 -0.02 11.06
CA PHE A 221 8.00 -0.09 9.66
C PHE A 221 7.76 1.23 8.91
N LEU A 222 6.57 1.82 9.04
CA LEU A 222 6.25 3.11 8.41
C LEU A 222 7.18 4.23 8.88
N SER A 223 7.61 4.22 10.15
CA SER A 223 8.57 5.20 10.66
C SER A 223 9.97 5.09 10.05
N THR A 224 10.31 3.92 9.48
CA THR A 224 11.58 3.69 8.78
C THR A 224 11.52 4.01 7.29
N MET A 225 10.35 4.30 6.73
CA MET A 225 10.21 4.59 5.30
C MET A 225 11.04 5.79 4.82
N PRO A 226 11.13 6.93 5.57
CA PRO A 226 12.00 8.03 5.18
C PRO A 226 13.47 7.60 5.03
N LEU A 227 13.98 6.82 5.98
CA LEU A 227 15.32 6.25 5.92
C LEU A 227 15.49 5.35 4.68
N ILE A 228 14.53 4.46 4.43
CA ILE A 228 14.60 3.54 3.28
C ILE A 228 14.63 4.34 1.97
N SER A 229 13.83 5.40 1.86
CA SER A 229 13.83 6.31 0.72
C SER A 229 15.16 7.06 0.58
N ASP A 230 15.70 7.61 1.67
CA ASP A 230 16.98 8.32 1.64
C ASP A 230 18.16 7.40 1.29
N LEU A 231 18.15 6.14 1.76
CA LEU A 231 19.14 5.13 1.37
C LEU A 231 19.02 4.71 -0.10
N GLY A 232 17.80 4.75 -0.65
CA GLY A 232 17.51 4.43 -2.05
C GLY A 232 17.75 5.58 -3.03
N ASP A 233 18.09 6.78 -2.54
CA ASP A 233 18.28 7.96 -3.39
C ASP A 233 19.42 7.77 -4.40
N GLU A 234 19.11 7.85 -5.69
CA GLU A 234 20.06 7.69 -6.79
C GLU A 234 21.19 8.73 -6.79
N ALA A 235 20.99 9.88 -6.13
CA ALA A 235 22.03 10.89 -5.95
C ALA A 235 23.17 10.39 -5.06
N MET A 236 22.93 9.37 -4.22
CA MET A 236 23.94 8.82 -3.32
C MET A 236 25.06 8.09 -4.08
N ARG A 237 26.31 8.45 -3.77
CA ARG A 237 27.52 7.96 -4.44
C ARG A 237 28.44 7.26 -3.49
N ALA A 238 29.46 6.59 -4.02
CA ALA A 238 30.45 5.85 -3.23
C ALA A 238 31.04 6.66 -2.05
N ARG A 239 31.23 7.98 -2.23
CA ARG A 239 31.65 8.89 -1.14
C ARG A 239 30.64 8.99 0.01
N HIS A 240 29.35 9.14 -0.29
CA HIS A 240 28.27 9.24 0.70
C HIS A 240 28.13 7.92 1.46
N TRP A 241 28.15 6.81 0.73
CA TRP A 241 28.18 5.47 1.33
C TRP A 241 29.43 5.23 2.18
N GLY A 242 30.59 5.76 1.79
CA GLY A 242 31.82 5.72 2.60
C GLY A 242 31.69 6.46 3.93
N LEU A 243 31.06 7.64 3.92
CA LEU A 243 30.75 8.39 5.14
C LEU A 243 29.77 7.61 6.05
N LEU A 244 28.73 7.01 5.47
CA LEU A 244 27.78 6.19 6.21
C LEU A 244 28.44 4.96 6.85
N LYS A 245 29.30 4.26 6.13
CA LYS A 245 30.08 3.13 6.69
C LYS A 245 30.95 3.55 7.87
N THR A 246 31.56 4.74 7.76
CA THR A 246 32.40 5.30 8.81
C THR A 246 31.58 5.64 10.05
N GLU A 247 30.42 6.29 9.87
CA GLU A 247 29.49 6.66 10.95
C GLU A 247 28.95 5.42 11.69
N VAL A 248 28.54 4.40 10.94
CA VAL A 248 27.97 3.16 11.50
C VAL A 248 29.07 2.26 12.09
N GLY A 249 30.34 2.49 11.72
CA GLY A 249 31.47 1.66 12.12
C GLY A 249 31.42 0.23 11.57
N LYS A 250 30.68 0.01 10.47
CA LYS A 250 30.49 -1.29 9.83
C LYS A 250 30.76 -1.16 8.34
N ASP A 251 31.45 -2.15 7.79
CA ASP A 251 31.59 -2.27 6.34
C ASP A 251 30.50 -3.17 5.76
N PHE A 252 29.95 -2.77 4.63
CA PHE A 252 28.92 -3.48 3.87
C PHE A 252 28.96 -3.02 2.41
N ASP A 253 28.61 -3.88 1.46
CA ASP A 253 28.51 -3.47 0.06
C ASP A 253 27.06 -3.20 -0.33
N GLN A 254 26.72 -1.93 -0.49
CA GLN A 254 25.37 -1.48 -0.88
C GLN A 254 24.95 -1.92 -2.30
N ARG A 255 25.89 -2.38 -3.13
CA ARG A 255 25.62 -2.90 -4.48
C ARG A 255 25.48 -4.41 -4.52
N SER A 256 25.79 -5.08 -3.42
CA SER A 256 25.71 -6.53 -3.34
C SER A 256 24.24 -6.99 -3.33
N SER A 257 23.98 -8.15 -3.92
CA SER A 257 22.68 -8.84 -3.80
C SER A 257 22.32 -9.13 -2.34
N GLU A 258 23.33 -9.26 -1.47
CA GLU A 258 23.20 -9.50 -0.03
C GLU A 258 22.77 -8.24 0.75
N PHE A 259 22.83 -7.06 0.14
CA PHE A 259 22.30 -5.84 0.75
C PHE A 259 20.79 -5.81 0.54
N THR A 260 20.07 -6.43 1.46
CA THR A 260 18.61 -6.48 1.50
C THR A 260 18.07 -5.52 2.55
N LEU A 261 16.74 -5.33 2.57
CA LEU A 261 16.11 -4.58 3.64
C LEU A 261 16.35 -5.24 5.01
N ALA A 262 16.34 -6.58 5.11
CA ALA A 262 16.73 -7.26 6.35
C ALA A 262 18.14 -6.83 6.81
N LYS A 263 19.08 -6.69 5.88
CA LYS A 263 20.44 -6.25 6.19
C LYS A 263 20.47 -4.81 6.70
N VAL A 264 19.66 -3.90 6.16
CA VAL A 264 19.50 -2.52 6.66
C VAL A 264 19.07 -2.50 8.13
N PHE A 265 18.10 -3.34 8.49
CA PHE A 265 17.66 -3.49 9.88
C PHE A 265 18.72 -4.17 10.78
N GLU A 266 19.41 -5.20 10.29
CA GLU A 266 20.51 -5.86 11.00
C GLU A 266 21.69 -4.90 11.29
N LEU A 267 22.01 -4.05 10.32
CA LEU A 267 23.02 -3.00 10.46
C LEU A 267 22.58 -1.90 11.43
N ARG A 268 21.28 -1.82 11.76
CA ARG A 268 20.64 -0.80 12.59
C ARG A 268 20.80 0.61 12.03
N LEU A 269 20.68 0.76 10.71
CA LEU A 269 20.81 2.08 10.07
C LEU A 269 19.74 3.07 10.53
N TYR A 270 18.62 2.58 11.08
CA TYR A 270 17.57 3.42 11.69
C TYR A 270 18.04 4.20 12.91
N ASP A 271 19.10 3.77 13.61
CA ASP A 271 19.69 4.53 14.71
C ASP A 271 20.47 5.78 14.20
N HIS A 272 20.77 5.83 12.90
CA HIS A 272 21.49 6.92 12.23
C HIS A 272 20.62 7.61 11.16
N ALA A 273 19.29 7.56 11.30
CA ALA A 273 18.36 8.06 10.29
C ALA A 273 18.56 9.55 9.96
N ASP A 274 18.78 10.40 10.96
CA ASP A 274 19.00 11.83 10.75
C ASP A 274 20.27 12.09 9.92
N PHE A 275 21.34 11.34 10.19
CA PHE A 275 22.59 11.44 9.44
C PHE A 275 22.41 10.99 7.98
N VAL A 276 21.68 9.90 7.76
CA VAL A 276 21.37 9.42 6.41
C VAL A 276 20.52 10.44 5.65
N ALA A 277 19.53 11.06 6.30
CA ALA A 277 18.71 12.11 5.70
C ALA A 277 19.55 13.33 5.30
N GLU A 278 20.50 13.75 6.15
CA GLU A 278 21.45 14.81 5.82
C GLU A 278 22.36 14.46 4.64
N LEU A 279 22.86 13.22 4.58
CA LEU A 279 23.67 12.72 3.47
C LEU A 279 22.88 12.66 2.16
N SER A 280 21.68 12.09 2.18
CA SER A 280 20.76 12.03 1.04
C SER A 280 20.45 13.44 0.52
N ASN A 281 20.12 14.38 1.42
CA ASN A 281 19.89 15.77 1.04
C ASN A 281 21.14 16.43 0.44
N SER A 282 22.32 16.21 1.05
CA SER A 282 23.59 16.68 0.48
C SER A 282 23.79 16.16 -0.94
N ALA A 283 23.57 14.86 -1.14
CA ALA A 283 23.68 14.21 -2.43
C ALA A 283 22.73 14.81 -3.47
N ARG A 284 21.46 15.05 -3.11
CA ARG A 284 20.46 15.70 -3.99
C ARG A 284 20.88 17.10 -4.40
N GLN A 285 21.40 17.90 -3.47
CA GLN A 285 21.86 19.25 -3.80
C GLN A 285 23.09 19.22 -4.71
N GLU A 286 24.02 18.29 -4.50
CA GLU A 286 25.17 18.10 -5.39
C GLU A 286 24.75 17.67 -6.79
N LEU A 287 23.80 16.72 -6.92
CA LEU A 287 23.25 16.32 -8.22
C LEU A 287 22.53 17.47 -8.93
N LYS A 288 21.83 18.32 -8.17
CA LYS A 288 21.18 19.52 -8.72
C LYS A 288 22.22 20.48 -9.32
N ILE A 289 23.30 20.75 -8.59
CA ILE A 289 24.40 21.62 -9.07
C ILE A 289 25.01 21.05 -10.35
N GLU A 290 25.23 19.74 -10.43
CA GLU A 290 25.77 19.11 -11.63
C GLU A 290 24.84 19.24 -12.84
N LYS A 291 23.54 19.10 -12.62
CA LYS A 291 22.54 19.32 -13.68
C LYS A 291 22.50 20.78 -14.13
N GLU A 292 22.60 21.73 -13.20
CA GLU A 292 22.68 23.17 -13.52
C GLU A 292 23.94 23.48 -14.34
N LEU A 293 25.11 22.98 -13.93
CA LEU A 293 26.36 23.17 -14.67
C LEU A 293 26.32 22.50 -16.06
N ALA A 294 25.75 21.31 -16.18
CA ALA A 294 25.57 20.63 -17.47
C ALA A 294 24.59 21.38 -18.39
N SER A 295 23.57 22.01 -17.81
CA SER A 295 22.64 22.88 -18.55
C SER A 295 23.35 24.11 -19.09
N ILE A 296 24.17 24.78 -18.27
CA ILE A 296 24.99 25.92 -18.70
C ILE A 296 25.91 25.49 -19.86
N ASP A 297 26.61 24.37 -19.73
CA ASP A 297 27.46 23.84 -20.79
C ASP A 297 26.69 23.62 -22.10
N THR A 298 25.50 23.01 -22.02
CA THR A 298 24.66 22.74 -23.19
C THR A 298 24.17 24.03 -23.86
N ILE A 299 23.71 25.01 -23.08
CA ILE A 299 23.23 26.31 -23.59
C ILE A 299 24.38 27.00 -24.35
N TRP A 300 25.53 27.13 -23.69
CA TRP A 300 26.63 27.94 -24.19
C TRP A 300 27.47 27.24 -25.27
N ALA A 301 27.36 25.91 -25.40
CA ALA A 301 27.90 25.17 -26.55
C ALA A 301 27.24 25.56 -27.87
N SER A 302 26.02 26.11 -27.85
CA SER A 302 25.25 26.48 -29.04
C SER A 302 24.73 27.92 -29.07
N MET A 303 25.04 28.74 -28.06
CA MET A 303 24.54 30.11 -27.95
C MET A 303 25.07 30.98 -29.10
N PRO A 304 24.22 31.48 -30.02
CA PRO A 304 24.68 32.25 -31.17
C PRO A 304 24.83 33.74 -30.83
N ILE A 305 25.76 34.41 -31.51
CA ILE A 305 25.80 35.87 -31.67
C ILE A 305 25.02 36.20 -32.94
N GLU A 306 23.94 36.97 -32.81
CA GLU A 306 23.17 37.40 -33.98
C GLU A 306 23.91 38.50 -34.73
N MET A 307 24.43 38.16 -35.91
CA MET A 307 25.14 39.08 -36.79
C MET A 307 24.54 39.12 -38.19
N ALA A 308 24.54 40.30 -38.79
CA ALA A 308 24.15 40.53 -40.18
C ALA A 308 25.24 41.28 -40.95
N PRO A 309 25.33 41.09 -42.28
CA PRO A 309 26.19 41.89 -43.13
C PRO A 309 25.83 43.38 -43.03
N TYR A 310 26.84 44.23 -43.07
CA TYR A 310 26.72 45.68 -43.09
C TYR A 310 27.63 46.29 -44.15
N LYS A 311 27.05 46.96 -45.15
CA LYS A 311 27.79 47.46 -46.32
C LYS A 311 28.59 46.32 -46.99
N GLU A 312 29.71 46.62 -47.65
CA GLU A 312 30.52 45.66 -48.44
C GLU A 312 30.95 44.42 -47.63
N ASP A 313 32.04 44.54 -46.87
CA ASP A 313 32.73 43.41 -46.24
C ASP A 313 32.65 43.42 -44.71
N PHE A 314 31.74 44.20 -44.10
CA PHE A 314 31.63 44.30 -42.64
C PHE A 314 30.46 43.51 -42.10
N TRP A 315 30.57 43.11 -40.83
CA TRP A 315 29.48 42.51 -40.09
C TRP A 315 29.14 43.37 -38.89
N LYS A 316 27.89 43.28 -38.45
CA LYS A 316 27.41 43.93 -37.24
C LYS A 316 26.56 42.98 -36.41
N ILE A 317 26.66 43.12 -35.10
CA ILE A 317 25.72 42.49 -34.17
C ILE A 317 24.36 43.19 -34.33
N THR A 318 23.28 42.41 -34.50
CA THR A 318 21.91 42.93 -34.70
C THR A 318 21.09 42.93 -33.43
N THR A 319 21.11 41.83 -32.69
CA THR A 319 20.30 41.63 -31.49
C THR A 319 21.16 40.96 -30.43
N THR A 320 20.95 41.35 -29.17
CA THR A 320 21.68 40.78 -28.03
C THR A 320 20.76 40.45 -26.86
N GLU A 321 19.44 40.60 -27.02
CA GLU A 321 18.46 40.41 -25.94
C GLU A 321 18.56 39.00 -25.35
N ASP A 322 18.43 37.97 -26.19
CA ASP A 322 18.51 36.56 -25.76
C ASP A 322 19.88 36.22 -25.14
N LEU A 323 20.97 36.73 -25.72
CA LEU A 323 22.33 36.49 -25.24
C LEU A 323 22.54 37.08 -23.83
N PHE A 324 22.15 38.34 -23.62
CA PHE A 324 22.28 38.99 -22.31
C PHE A 324 21.31 38.43 -21.29
N GLN A 325 20.09 38.05 -21.70
CA GLN A 325 19.17 37.34 -20.82
C GLN A 325 19.81 36.03 -20.31
N GLN A 326 20.40 35.25 -21.21
CA GLN A 326 21.09 34.01 -20.82
C GLN A 326 22.35 34.26 -19.99
N LEU A 327 23.09 35.35 -20.21
CA LEU A 327 24.18 35.75 -19.32
C LEU A 327 23.66 36.03 -17.91
N GLU A 328 22.63 36.85 -17.77
CA GLU A 328 22.07 37.25 -16.48
C GLU A 328 21.53 36.04 -15.70
N GLU A 329 20.74 35.18 -16.35
CA GLU A 329 20.16 33.96 -15.77
C GLU A 329 21.25 32.98 -15.29
N ASN A 330 22.25 32.71 -16.13
CA ASN A 330 23.30 31.74 -15.82
C ASN A 330 24.31 32.30 -14.80
N MET A 331 24.64 33.60 -14.86
CA MET A 331 25.45 34.27 -13.83
C MET A 331 24.74 34.30 -12.48
N GLY A 332 23.42 34.57 -12.46
CA GLY A 332 22.60 34.48 -11.25
C GLY A 332 22.57 33.07 -10.64
N THR A 333 22.49 32.05 -11.49
CA THR A 333 22.58 30.63 -11.09
C THR A 333 23.94 30.32 -10.47
N LEU A 334 25.05 30.66 -11.13
CA LEU A 334 26.41 30.46 -10.61
C LEU A 334 26.63 31.18 -9.28
N SER A 335 26.17 32.43 -9.16
CA SER A 335 26.24 33.22 -7.93
C SER A 335 25.48 32.57 -6.77
N THR A 336 24.28 32.04 -7.05
CA THR A 336 23.47 31.29 -6.07
C THR A 336 24.19 30.03 -5.60
N ILE A 337 24.78 29.26 -6.51
CA ILE A 337 25.55 28.05 -6.15
C ILE A 337 26.80 28.42 -5.34
N LYS A 338 27.49 29.51 -5.69
CA LYS A 338 28.68 30.00 -4.98
C LYS A 338 28.40 30.42 -3.55
N GLY A 339 27.19 30.94 -3.28
CA GLY A 339 26.70 31.20 -1.92
C GLY A 339 26.33 29.95 -1.12
N SER A 340 26.25 28.77 -1.75
CA SER A 340 25.87 27.52 -1.09
C SER A 340 27.05 26.85 -0.38
N LYS A 341 26.75 26.01 0.63
CA LYS A 341 27.76 25.20 1.32
C LYS A 341 28.45 24.16 0.43
N TYR A 342 27.90 23.87 -0.75
CA TYR A 342 28.40 22.88 -1.70
C TYR A 342 29.40 23.45 -2.71
N TYR A 343 29.58 24.78 -2.74
CA TYR A 343 30.50 25.46 -3.67
C TYR A 343 31.89 24.82 -3.71
N LYS A 344 32.46 24.49 -2.55
CA LYS A 344 33.82 23.94 -2.46
C LYS A 344 34.04 22.68 -3.30
N SER A 345 33.02 21.83 -3.41
CA SER A 345 33.09 20.59 -4.19
C SER A 345 33.10 20.83 -5.71
N PHE A 346 32.60 21.99 -6.15
CA PHE A 346 32.43 22.36 -7.56
C PHE A 346 33.20 23.62 -7.96
N GLN A 347 34.07 24.12 -7.07
CA GLN A 347 34.70 25.42 -7.18
C GLN A 347 35.37 25.64 -8.55
N ALA A 348 36.20 24.69 -8.99
CA ALA A 348 36.92 24.81 -10.26
C ALA A 348 35.97 24.93 -11.47
N ALA A 349 34.84 24.21 -11.46
CA ALA A 349 33.86 24.26 -12.54
C ALA A 349 33.07 25.58 -12.51
N ILE A 350 32.65 26.01 -11.33
CA ILE A 350 31.88 27.25 -11.14
C ILE A 350 32.72 28.48 -11.50
N ASP A 351 33.91 28.60 -10.93
CA ASP A 351 34.82 29.73 -11.19
C ASP A 351 35.23 29.76 -12.68
N GLY A 352 35.42 28.58 -13.29
CA GLY A 352 35.70 28.46 -14.73
C GLY A 352 34.55 28.96 -15.60
N TRP A 353 33.30 28.62 -15.27
CA TRP A 353 32.13 29.13 -15.97
C TRP A 353 31.93 30.63 -15.78
N GLU A 354 32.05 31.11 -14.54
CA GLU A 354 31.94 32.54 -14.21
C GLU A 354 32.95 33.37 -15.02
N SER A 355 34.20 32.92 -15.10
CA SER A 355 35.23 33.59 -15.91
C SER A 355 34.90 33.61 -17.40
N ARG A 356 34.36 32.51 -17.96
CA ARG A 356 34.00 32.44 -19.38
C ARG A 356 32.81 33.35 -19.71
N LEU A 357 31.79 33.36 -18.86
CA LEU A 357 30.60 34.20 -19.08
C LEU A 357 30.93 35.69 -18.89
N ASN A 358 31.78 36.04 -17.93
CA ASN A 358 32.27 37.41 -17.79
C ASN A 358 33.04 37.87 -19.04
N LEU A 359 33.91 37.01 -19.60
CA LEU A 359 34.63 37.31 -20.84
C LEU A 359 33.66 37.53 -22.01
N VAL A 360 32.64 36.69 -22.17
CA VAL A 360 31.60 36.89 -23.19
C VAL A 360 30.89 38.23 -22.99
N SER A 361 30.49 38.56 -21.77
CA SER A 361 29.83 39.84 -21.47
C SER A 361 30.70 41.03 -21.86
N GLU A 362 31.97 41.02 -21.42
CA GLU A 362 32.94 42.08 -21.67
C GLU A 362 33.20 42.26 -23.18
N VAL A 363 33.45 41.17 -23.90
CA VAL A 363 33.71 41.21 -25.35
C VAL A 363 32.50 41.72 -26.12
N ILE A 364 31.29 41.25 -25.80
CA ILE A 364 30.07 41.69 -26.51
C ILE A 364 29.77 43.16 -26.23
N GLU A 365 29.90 43.62 -24.98
CA GLU A 365 29.70 45.04 -24.63
C GLU A 365 30.69 45.95 -25.35
N LEU A 366 31.98 45.58 -25.33
CA LEU A 366 33.03 46.34 -26.01
C LEU A 366 32.86 46.31 -27.53
N GLN A 367 32.51 45.16 -28.12
CA GLN A 367 32.19 45.04 -29.54
C GLN A 367 31.03 45.98 -29.93
N LEU A 368 29.97 46.04 -29.13
CA LEU A 368 28.85 46.95 -29.37
C LEU A 368 29.26 48.43 -29.24
N GLN A 369 30.16 48.77 -28.32
CA GLN A 369 30.70 50.11 -28.18
C GLN A 369 31.54 50.51 -29.40
N VAL A 370 32.52 49.68 -29.77
CA VAL A 370 33.36 49.85 -30.96
C VAL A 370 32.48 49.94 -32.21
N GLN A 371 31.48 49.07 -32.36
CA GLN A 371 30.54 49.08 -33.48
C GLN A 371 29.79 50.43 -33.58
N ARG A 372 29.26 50.96 -32.47
CA ARG A 372 28.55 52.25 -32.48
C ARG A 372 29.48 53.41 -32.87
N ALA A 373 30.67 53.48 -32.27
CA ALA A 373 31.64 54.54 -32.53
C ALA A 373 32.17 54.47 -33.98
N TRP A 374 32.51 53.26 -34.44
CA TRP A 374 32.95 53.02 -35.81
C TRP A 374 31.87 53.40 -36.83
N MET A 375 30.61 52.96 -36.66
CA MET A 375 29.52 53.32 -37.58
C MET A 375 29.30 54.84 -37.67
N TYR A 376 29.47 55.56 -36.56
CA TYR A 376 29.39 57.02 -36.55
C TYR A 376 30.54 57.65 -37.34
N LEU A 377 31.78 57.26 -37.06
CA LEU A 377 32.97 57.82 -37.70
C LEU A 377 33.10 57.41 -39.17
N GLU A 378 32.62 56.24 -39.54
CA GLU A 378 32.56 55.77 -40.93
C GLU A 378 31.76 56.74 -41.80
N SER A 379 30.60 57.19 -41.30
CA SER A 379 29.75 58.14 -42.02
C SER A 379 30.43 59.50 -42.27
N ILE A 380 31.40 59.87 -41.42
CA ILE A 380 32.13 61.15 -41.47
C ILE A 380 33.38 61.02 -42.37
N PHE A 381 34.20 60.00 -42.13
CA PHE A 381 35.52 59.86 -42.75
C PHE A 381 35.47 59.18 -44.12
N ILE A 382 34.54 58.25 -44.37
CA ILE A 382 34.48 57.56 -45.68
C ILE A 382 33.69 58.37 -46.71
N GLY A 383 32.63 59.06 -46.28
CA GLY A 383 31.73 59.80 -47.18
C GLY A 383 32.19 61.20 -47.61
N ASN A 384 33.25 61.77 -47.01
CA ASN A 384 33.63 63.17 -47.25
C ASN A 384 35.14 63.37 -47.48
N GLU A 385 35.54 63.49 -48.76
CA GLU A 385 36.94 63.75 -49.14
C GLU A 385 37.53 65.04 -48.54
N THR A 386 36.68 66.02 -48.21
CA THR A 386 37.12 67.29 -47.62
C THR A 386 37.63 67.07 -46.19
N ILE A 387 36.97 66.19 -45.43
CA ILE A 387 37.37 65.85 -44.06
C ILE A 387 38.68 65.08 -44.08
N LYS A 388 38.85 64.14 -45.03
CA LYS A 388 40.12 63.40 -45.20
C LYS A 388 41.32 64.32 -45.43
N LYS A 389 41.14 65.41 -46.18
CA LYS A 389 42.19 66.40 -46.44
C LYS A 389 42.43 67.34 -45.25
N SER A 390 41.42 67.58 -44.42
CA SER A 390 41.48 68.51 -43.30
C SER A 390 42.04 67.87 -42.02
N LEU A 391 41.84 66.56 -41.85
CA LEU A 391 42.26 65.77 -40.68
C LEU A 391 43.02 64.50 -41.11
N PRO A 392 44.25 64.64 -41.66
CA PRO A 392 44.97 63.51 -42.25
C PRO A 392 45.46 62.50 -41.22
N SER A 393 45.79 62.94 -40.00
CA SER A 393 46.25 62.05 -38.92
C SER A 393 45.12 61.17 -38.42
N GLU A 394 43.96 61.77 -38.15
CA GLU A 394 42.74 61.11 -37.70
C GLU A 394 42.19 60.16 -38.78
N SER A 395 42.29 60.56 -40.06
CA SER A 395 41.92 59.71 -41.18
C SER A 395 42.80 58.46 -41.29
N ALA A 396 44.10 58.59 -41.01
CA ALA A 396 45.03 57.45 -40.99
C ALA A 396 44.75 56.52 -39.81
N LEU A 397 44.42 57.07 -38.63
CA LEU A 397 44.03 56.30 -37.45
C LEU A 397 42.73 55.52 -37.70
N PHE A 398 41.70 56.19 -38.23
CA PHE A 398 40.44 55.54 -38.56
C PHE A 398 40.60 54.46 -39.62
N ALA A 399 41.48 54.64 -40.62
CA ALA A 399 41.76 53.60 -41.61
C ALA A 399 42.33 52.31 -40.98
N GLN A 400 43.16 52.43 -39.93
CA GLN A 400 43.67 51.27 -39.19
C GLN A 400 42.55 50.56 -38.44
N VAL A 401 41.71 51.32 -37.71
CA VAL A 401 40.56 50.75 -37.00
C VAL A 401 39.59 50.09 -37.96
N ASN A 402 39.33 50.72 -39.11
CA ASN A 402 38.45 50.19 -40.13
C ASN A 402 38.94 48.84 -40.70
N ALA A 403 40.25 48.68 -40.90
CA ALA A 403 40.82 47.40 -41.34
C ALA A 403 40.69 46.32 -40.26
N ALA A 404 41.02 46.64 -39.00
CA ALA A 404 40.91 45.71 -37.87
C ALA A 404 39.46 45.32 -37.58
N TYR A 405 38.53 46.29 -37.62
CA TYR A 405 37.10 46.06 -37.42
C TYR A 405 36.53 45.12 -38.49
N ARG A 406 36.94 45.28 -39.75
CA ARG A 406 36.55 44.36 -40.83
C ARG A 406 37.01 42.93 -40.57
N GLU A 407 38.28 42.76 -40.20
CA GLU A 407 38.88 41.45 -39.93
C GLU A 407 38.18 40.76 -38.74
N LYS A 408 38.03 41.46 -37.62
CA LYS A 408 37.43 40.89 -36.40
C LYS A 408 35.95 40.59 -36.53
N THR A 409 35.18 41.47 -37.16
CA THR A 409 33.75 41.20 -37.37
C THR A 409 33.52 40.07 -38.38
N ALA A 410 34.43 39.85 -39.33
CA ALA A 410 34.39 38.67 -40.20
C ALA A 410 34.74 37.37 -39.44
N GLU A 411 35.79 37.39 -38.61
CA GLU A 411 36.17 36.26 -37.76
C GLU A 411 35.03 35.84 -36.83
N MET A 412 34.39 36.80 -36.14
CA MET A 412 33.23 36.54 -35.28
C MET A 412 32.01 36.03 -36.08
N ALA A 413 31.86 36.45 -37.33
CA ALA A 413 30.77 35.99 -38.20
C ALA A 413 30.98 34.57 -38.76
N GLU A 414 32.23 34.08 -38.82
CA GLU A 414 32.59 32.71 -39.23
C GLU A 414 32.24 31.69 -38.14
N ASP A 415 32.55 31.98 -36.87
CA ASP A 415 32.18 31.15 -35.73
C ASP A 415 31.31 31.92 -34.73
N ARG A 416 30.00 31.97 -35.01
CA ARG A 416 29.05 32.78 -34.24
C ARG A 416 28.69 32.21 -32.88
N ILE A 417 29.33 31.14 -32.41
CA ILE A 417 29.02 30.62 -31.08
C ILE A 417 29.71 31.53 -30.06
N ALA A 418 28.91 32.17 -29.20
CA ALA A 418 29.34 33.27 -28.33
C ALA A 418 30.58 32.93 -27.52
N LEU A 419 30.62 31.75 -26.89
CA LEU A 419 31.79 31.29 -26.16
C LEU A 419 33.06 31.23 -27.02
N ARG A 420 32.97 30.69 -28.25
CA ARG A 420 34.14 30.49 -29.11
C ARG A 420 34.58 31.80 -29.76
N ALA A 421 33.63 32.57 -30.28
CA ALA A 421 33.87 33.90 -30.81
C ALA A 421 34.57 34.81 -29.80
N CYS A 422 34.05 34.91 -28.57
CA CYS A 422 34.59 35.80 -27.55
C CYS A 422 35.88 35.28 -26.91
N SER A 423 36.18 33.98 -27.02
CA SER A 423 37.43 33.39 -26.51
C SER A 423 38.52 33.27 -27.57
N ALA A 424 38.32 33.84 -28.76
CA ALA A 424 39.34 33.89 -29.81
C ALA A 424 40.57 34.68 -29.32
N GLU A 425 41.76 34.16 -29.60
CA GLU A 425 43.01 34.71 -29.10
C GLU A 425 43.22 36.16 -29.62
N GLY A 426 43.49 37.10 -28.71
CA GLY A 426 43.73 38.50 -29.07
C GLY A 426 42.46 39.31 -29.37
N TYR A 427 41.26 38.71 -29.38
CA TYR A 427 40.04 39.40 -29.79
C TYR A 427 39.69 40.57 -28.87
N LEU A 428 39.80 40.37 -27.55
CA LEU A 428 39.53 41.42 -26.56
C LEU A 428 40.58 42.54 -26.66
N GLU A 429 41.86 42.20 -26.74
CA GLU A 429 42.96 43.17 -26.86
C GLU A 429 42.83 44.02 -28.13
N ASP A 430 42.47 43.41 -29.26
CA ASP A 430 42.25 44.12 -30.51
C ASP A 430 41.04 45.05 -30.42
N LEU A 431 39.96 44.65 -29.75
CA LEU A 431 38.82 45.52 -29.49
C LEU A 431 39.16 46.69 -28.57
N THR A 432 39.93 46.46 -27.51
CA THR A 432 40.38 47.54 -26.62
C THR A 432 41.25 48.53 -27.39
N ALA A 433 42.17 48.04 -28.24
CA ALA A 433 43.00 48.89 -29.08
C ALA A 433 42.21 49.65 -30.15
N MET A 434 41.08 49.11 -30.62
CA MET A 434 40.14 49.83 -31.49
C MET A 434 39.39 50.91 -30.73
N ASP A 435 38.88 50.60 -29.54
CA ASP A 435 38.14 51.53 -28.69
C ASP A 435 39.00 52.74 -28.28
N GLU A 436 40.27 52.53 -27.92
CA GLU A 436 41.20 53.62 -27.59
C GLU A 436 41.47 54.59 -28.76
N LYS A 437 41.25 54.13 -30.00
CA LYS A 437 41.51 54.90 -31.23
C LYS A 437 40.26 55.57 -31.81
N LEU A 438 39.05 55.18 -31.38
CA LEU A 438 37.77 55.73 -31.81
C LEU A 438 37.33 56.87 -30.89
#